data_AF-A0A534RHA1-F1
#
_entry.id   AF-A0A534RHA1-F1
#
_cell.length_a   1.000
_cell.length_b   1.000
_cell.length_c   1.000
_cell.angle_alpha   90.00
_cell.angle_beta   90.00
_cell.angle_gamma   90.00
#
_symmetry.space_group_name_H-M   'P 1'
#
loop_
_entity.id
_entity.type
_entity.pdbx_description
1 polymer ?
#
loop_
_entity_poly.entity_id
_entity_poly.type
_entity_poly.pdbx_seq_one_letter_code
_entity_poly.pdbx_strand_id
1 'polypeptide(L)'
;MLATVALLALVLAAPARPDEAPVARIAVSSATAGSSFGGDLVEGVMTFRDSEYLLTLRGVAEPARTVGAVRGLLRPRDIEGVFEPSDQGLRNTSGVTIRFDPPLSLRTGRLEIELLNRKYPKVSGGHRDGVE
;
A
#
# COMPACT_ATOMS: atom_id res chain seq x y z
N MET A 1 -57.90 27.20 -6.89
CA MET A 1 -57.19 26.15 -7.64
C MET A 1 -55.71 26.26 -7.31
N LEU A 2 -55.19 25.34 -6.49
CA LEU A 2 -53.76 25.29 -6.14
C LEU A 2 -53.04 24.42 -7.19
N ALA A 3 -52.10 25.01 -7.92
CA ALA A 3 -51.21 24.29 -8.82
C ALA A 3 -49.84 24.15 -8.12
N THR A 4 -49.62 23.01 -7.47
CA THR A 4 -48.34 22.69 -6.85
C THR A 4 -47.45 22.02 -7.90
N VAL A 5 -46.44 22.74 -8.39
CA VAL A 5 -45.45 22.23 -9.34
C VAL A 5 -44.40 21.43 -8.56
N ALA A 6 -44.40 20.11 -8.71
CA ALA A 6 -43.40 19.24 -8.10
C ALA A 6 -42.11 19.29 -8.94
N LEU A 7 -41.05 19.85 -8.37
CA LEU A 7 -39.71 19.89 -8.96
C LEU A 7 -39.02 18.54 -8.69
N LEU A 8 -38.89 17.69 -9.71
CA LEU A 8 -38.22 16.41 -9.63
C LEU A 8 -36.70 16.60 -9.82
N ALA A 9 -35.96 16.71 -8.73
CA ALA A 9 -34.49 16.73 -8.77
C ALA A 9 -33.95 15.29 -8.88
N LEU A 10 -33.53 14.91 -10.09
CA LEU A 10 -32.86 13.64 -10.35
C LEU A 10 -31.43 13.70 -9.80
N VAL A 11 -31.23 13.21 -8.58
CA VAL A 11 -29.90 13.04 -7.97
C VAL A 11 -29.21 11.86 -8.67
N LEU A 12 -28.21 12.16 -9.48
CA LEU A 12 -27.23 11.20 -9.99
C LEU A 12 -26.39 10.69 -8.81
N ALA A 13 -26.89 9.67 -8.11
CA ALA A 13 -26.08 8.91 -7.17
C ALA A 13 -25.07 8.08 -7.97
N ALA A 14 -23.87 8.63 -8.16
CA ALA A 14 -22.73 7.85 -8.62
C ALA A 14 -22.56 6.64 -7.68
N PRO A 15 -22.36 5.42 -8.20
CA PRO A 15 -22.15 4.27 -7.34
C PRO A 15 -20.79 4.43 -6.68
N ALA A 16 -20.78 4.86 -5.42
CA ALA A 16 -19.66 4.59 -4.53
C ALA A 16 -19.52 3.06 -4.47
N ARG A 17 -18.58 2.52 -5.25
CA ARG A 17 -18.25 1.09 -5.20
C ARG A 17 -17.96 0.76 -3.74
N PRO A 18 -18.52 -0.35 -3.22
CA PRO A 18 -18.32 -0.72 -1.84
C PRO A 18 -16.81 -0.77 -1.58
N ASP A 19 -16.39 -0.07 -0.54
CA ASP A 19 -15.01 0.02 -0.09
C ASP A 19 -14.55 -1.41 0.23
N GLU A 20 -13.91 -2.06 -0.75
CA GLU A 20 -13.34 -3.39 -0.59
C GLU A 20 -12.32 -3.29 0.54
N ALA A 21 -12.50 -4.09 1.59
CA ALA A 21 -11.62 -4.04 2.74
C ALA A 21 -10.16 -4.28 2.32
N PRO A 22 -9.17 -3.60 2.93
CA PRO A 22 -7.76 -3.83 2.60
C PRO A 22 -7.38 -5.30 2.78
N VAL A 23 -6.81 -5.89 1.73
CA VAL A 23 -6.39 -7.31 1.71
C VAL A 23 -4.94 -7.50 2.17
N ALA A 24 -4.16 -6.42 2.18
CA ALA A 24 -2.79 -6.38 2.67
C ALA A 24 -2.44 -5.02 3.28
N ARG A 25 -1.37 -5.01 4.09
CA ARG A 25 -0.77 -3.79 4.65
C ARG A 25 0.71 -3.74 4.33
N ILE A 26 1.21 -2.56 3.97
CA ILE A 26 2.63 -2.30 3.75
C ILE A 26 3.11 -1.37 4.86
N ALA A 27 3.95 -1.87 5.76
CA ALA A 27 4.66 -1.02 6.70
C ALA A 27 5.95 -0.53 6.05
N VAL A 28 6.12 0.79 5.99
CA VAL A 28 7.36 1.43 5.52
C VAL A 28 8.07 1.98 6.75
N SER A 29 9.27 1.46 7.03
CA SER A 29 10.15 1.99 8.06
C SER A 29 11.51 2.25 7.46
N SER A 30 11.78 3.50 7.13
CA SER A 30 13.12 3.90 6.70
C SER A 30 14.04 4.01 7.93
N ALA A 31 15.08 3.19 7.96
CA ALA A 31 16.37 3.61 8.48
C ALA A 31 17.25 3.81 7.23
N THR A 32 17.58 5.05 6.91
CA THR A 32 18.63 5.38 5.92
C THR A 32 20.03 5.02 6.44
N ALA A 33 20.15 3.95 7.22
CA ALA A 33 21.38 3.52 7.86
C ALA A 33 21.84 2.22 7.19
N GLY A 34 22.59 2.36 6.09
CA GLY A 34 23.45 1.29 5.57
C GLY A 34 23.06 0.65 4.24
N SER A 35 22.03 1.12 3.53
CA SER A 35 21.76 0.62 2.17
C SER A 35 22.68 1.30 1.17
N SER A 36 23.53 0.52 0.48
CA SER A 36 24.46 0.96 -0.57
C SER A 36 23.77 1.44 -1.86
N PHE A 37 22.48 1.75 -1.78
CA PHE A 37 21.64 2.14 -2.91
C PHE A 37 21.18 3.58 -2.69
N GLY A 38 21.44 4.43 -3.70
CA GLY A 38 21.23 5.87 -3.67
C GLY A 38 19.86 6.30 -3.11
N GLY A 39 19.82 7.51 -2.53
CA GLY A 39 18.83 8.04 -1.58
C GLY A 39 17.36 8.15 -1.99
N ASP A 40 16.87 7.33 -2.92
CA ASP A 40 15.48 7.25 -3.38
C ASP A 40 14.86 5.85 -3.15
N LEU A 41 15.60 4.98 -2.45
CA LEU A 41 15.26 3.60 -2.15
C LEU A 41 14.87 3.44 -0.67
N VAL A 42 13.69 2.87 -0.41
CA VAL A 42 13.24 2.54 0.94
C VAL A 42 12.77 1.09 0.98
N GLU A 43 13.00 0.40 2.09
CA GLU A 43 12.47 -0.94 2.31
C GLU A 43 11.07 -0.88 2.94
N GLY A 44 10.21 -1.81 2.53
CA GLY A 44 8.89 -1.99 3.09
C GLY A 44 8.61 -3.46 3.39
N VAL A 45 7.70 -3.72 4.32
CA VAL A 45 7.21 -5.07 4.61
C VAL A 45 5.73 -5.13 4.27
N MET A 46 5.36 -6.01 3.33
CA MET A 46 3.98 -6.32 3.03
C MET A 46 3.52 -7.54 3.81
N THR A 47 2.42 -7.42 4.54
CA THR A 47 1.71 -8.57 5.11
C THR A 47 0.53 -8.94 4.21
N PHE A 48 0.52 -10.18 3.71
CA PHE A 48 -0.58 -10.74 2.90
C PHE A 48 -0.82 -12.20 3.27
N ARG A 49 -2.06 -12.55 3.64
CA ARG A 49 -2.46 -13.92 4.05
C ARG A 49 -1.47 -14.55 5.05
N ASP A 50 -1.22 -13.85 6.15
CA ASP A 50 -0.31 -14.28 7.24
C ASP A 50 1.16 -14.45 6.86
N SER A 51 1.55 -14.03 5.67
CA SER A 51 2.93 -14.07 5.19
C SER A 51 3.49 -12.66 5.05
N GLU A 52 4.75 -12.50 5.47
CA GLU A 52 5.49 -11.25 5.33
C GLU A 52 6.42 -11.33 4.11
N TYR A 53 6.40 -10.26 3.32
CA TYR A 53 7.18 -10.13 2.11
C TYR A 53 7.98 -8.84 2.18
N LEU A 54 9.28 -8.94 1.90
CA LEU A 54 10.14 -7.77 1.84
C LEU A 54 10.00 -7.09 0.48
N LEU A 55 9.85 -5.77 0.50
CA LEU A 55 9.67 -4.93 -0.67
C LEU A 55 10.78 -3.91 -0.76
N THR A 56 11.13 -3.56 -1.99
CA THR A 56 11.92 -2.39 -2.32
C THR A 56 11.02 -1.33 -2.95
N LEU A 57 10.99 -0.13 -2.38
CA LEU A 57 10.19 1.00 -2.80
C LEU A 57 11.11 2.08 -3.37
N ARG A 58 10.89 2.47 -4.62
CA ARG A 58 11.67 3.48 -5.36
C ARG A 58 10.84 4.71 -5.67
N GLY A 59 11.47 5.88 -5.57
CA GLY A 59 10.84 7.17 -5.86
C GLY A 59 10.30 7.91 -4.63
N VAL A 60 10.61 7.40 -3.43
CA VAL A 60 10.27 8.05 -2.16
C VAL A 60 11.16 9.28 -1.97
N ALA A 61 10.54 10.45 -1.79
CA ALA A 61 11.27 11.72 -1.70
C ALA A 61 11.98 11.90 -0.36
N GLU A 62 11.37 11.42 0.73
CA GLU A 62 11.85 11.60 2.09
C GLU A 62 11.65 10.32 2.92
N PRO A 63 12.59 9.98 3.82
CA PRO A 63 12.40 8.91 4.79
C PRO A 63 11.12 9.15 5.60
N ALA A 64 10.15 8.24 5.49
CA ALA A 64 8.90 8.32 6.23
C ALA A 64 8.59 7.00 6.95
N ARG A 65 7.79 7.10 8.02
CA ARG A 65 7.08 5.97 8.62
C ARG A 65 5.62 6.06 8.22
N THR A 66 5.15 5.10 7.45
CA THR A 66 3.76 5.06 6.97
C THR A 66 3.27 3.63 6.81
N VAL A 67 1.95 3.46 6.86
CA VAL A 67 1.28 2.20 6.54
C VAL A 67 0.41 2.37 5.30
N GLY A 68 0.67 1.56 4.28
CA GLY A 68 -0.12 1.47 3.07
C GLY A 68 -1.22 0.41 3.19
N ALA A 69 -2.48 0.81 3.02
CA ALA A 69 -3.58 -0.13 2.83
C ALA A 69 -3.64 -0.56 1.36
N VAL A 70 -3.56 -1.87 1.11
CA VAL A 70 -3.52 -2.46 -0.24
C VAL A 70 -4.86 -3.13 -0.56
N ARG A 71 -5.42 -2.86 -1.75
CA ARG A 71 -6.65 -3.48 -2.27
C ARG A 71 -6.41 -4.09 -3.66
N GLY A 72 -7.26 -5.05 -4.04
CA GLY A 72 -7.17 -5.71 -5.36
C GLY A 72 -5.99 -6.67 -5.54
N LEU A 73 -5.24 -6.98 -4.48
CA LEU A 73 -4.09 -7.89 -4.53
C LEU A 73 -4.55 -9.35 -4.50
N LEU A 74 -4.37 -10.07 -5.61
CA LEU A 74 -4.76 -11.48 -5.73
C LEU A 74 -3.62 -12.44 -5.35
N ARG A 75 -2.38 -12.08 -5.72
CA ARG A 75 -1.14 -12.83 -5.44
C ARG A 75 -0.05 -11.86 -4.97
N PRO A 76 0.95 -12.32 -4.19
CA PRO A 76 2.02 -11.45 -3.70
C PRO A 76 2.75 -10.68 -4.80
N ARG A 77 3.00 -11.32 -5.95
CA ARG A 77 3.69 -10.71 -7.11
C ARG A 77 2.88 -9.65 -7.84
N ASP A 78 1.56 -9.59 -7.65
CA ASP A 78 0.74 -8.56 -8.31
C ASP A 78 1.03 -7.15 -7.74
N ILE A 79 1.79 -7.06 -6.62
CA ILE A 79 2.28 -5.80 -6.05
C ILE A 79 3.47 -5.22 -6.84
N GLU A 80 4.14 -6.01 -7.68
CA GLU A 80 5.32 -5.56 -8.40
C GLU A 80 4.96 -4.55 -9.51
N GLY A 81 5.87 -3.61 -9.77
CA GLY A 81 5.80 -2.65 -10.87
C GLY A 81 5.56 -1.21 -10.43
N VAL A 82 5.19 -0.38 -11.41
CA VAL A 82 5.00 1.06 -11.25
C VAL A 82 3.58 1.37 -10.83
N PHE A 83 3.45 2.18 -9.78
CA PHE A 83 2.21 2.78 -9.32
C PHE A 83 2.17 4.26 -9.67
N GLU A 84 1.05 4.66 -10.27
CA GLU A 84 0.77 6.05 -10.63
C GLU A 84 -0.38 6.61 -9.77
N PRO A 85 -0.49 7.95 -9.63
CA PRO A 85 -1.58 8.57 -8.91
C PRO A 85 -2.95 8.20 -9.47
N SER A 86 -3.90 7.94 -8.57
CA SER A 86 -5.31 7.70 -8.88
C SER A 86 -6.22 8.38 -7.86
N ASP A 87 -7.51 8.35 -8.11
CA ASP A 87 -8.57 8.80 -7.19
C ASP A 87 -8.56 8.03 -5.85
N GLN A 88 -8.05 6.80 -5.84
CA GLN A 88 -7.97 5.94 -4.65
C GLN A 88 -6.57 5.92 -3.99
N GLY A 89 -5.62 6.73 -4.46
CA GLY A 89 -4.25 6.79 -3.96
C GLY A 89 -3.24 6.50 -5.07
N LEU A 90 -2.58 5.35 -5.01
CA LEU A 90 -1.64 4.87 -6.00
C LEU A 90 -2.19 3.59 -6.65
N ARG A 91 -2.08 3.44 -7.98
CA ARG A 91 -2.57 2.27 -8.71
C ARG A 91 -1.56 1.76 -9.73
N ASN A 92 -1.38 0.44 -9.80
CA ASN A 92 -0.57 -0.19 -10.84
C ASN A 92 -1.43 -0.74 -12.00
N THR A 93 -0.77 -1.25 -13.04
CA THR A 93 -1.42 -1.83 -14.23
C THR A 93 -2.20 -3.11 -13.95
N SER A 94 -1.83 -3.84 -12.91
CA SER A 94 -2.53 -5.04 -12.43
C SER A 94 -3.82 -4.71 -11.68
N GLY A 95 -4.10 -3.43 -11.45
CA GLY A 95 -5.31 -2.95 -10.77
C GLY A 95 -5.20 -2.92 -9.25
N VAL A 96 -4.03 -3.22 -8.68
CA VAL A 96 -3.75 -3.10 -7.25
C VAL A 96 -3.71 -1.62 -6.88
N THR A 97 -4.37 -1.26 -5.78
CA THR A 97 -4.34 0.11 -5.24
C THR A 97 -3.70 0.14 -3.86
N ILE A 98 -2.96 1.21 -3.58
CA ILE A 98 -2.29 1.45 -2.30
C ILE A 98 -2.62 2.86 -1.84
N ARG A 99 -3.04 2.99 -0.58
CA ARG A 99 -3.22 4.28 0.09
C ARG A 99 -2.40 4.31 1.37
N PHE A 100 -1.39 5.17 1.39
CA PHE A 100 -0.54 5.40 2.55
C PHE A 100 -1.17 6.40 3.52
N ASP A 101 -1.09 6.10 4.81
CA ASP A 101 -1.50 6.99 5.89
C ASP A 101 -0.44 6.97 7.03
N PRO A 102 0.30 8.08 7.25
CA PRO A 102 0.26 9.33 6.49
C PRO A 102 0.70 9.16 5.02
N PRO A 103 0.30 10.05 4.09
CA PRO A 103 0.70 9.97 2.69
C PRO A 103 2.22 9.93 2.50
N LEU A 104 2.67 9.12 1.53
CA LEU A 104 4.08 9.02 1.17
C LEU A 104 4.44 10.14 0.19
N SER A 105 5.47 10.94 0.51
CA SER A 105 6.01 11.94 -0.41
C SER A 105 6.80 11.26 -1.54
N LEU A 106 6.42 11.51 -2.79
CA LEU A 106 7.02 10.91 -3.99
C LEU A 106 7.70 11.98 -4.85
N ARG A 107 8.92 11.71 -5.35
CA ARG A 107 9.67 12.68 -6.16
C ARG A 107 8.99 13.02 -7.48
N THR A 108 8.53 11.99 -8.20
CA THR A 108 7.95 12.11 -9.55
C THR A 108 6.44 11.86 -9.55
N GLY A 109 5.84 11.78 -8.36
CA GLY A 109 4.46 11.31 -8.18
C GLY A 109 4.25 9.82 -8.45
N ARG A 110 5.32 9.07 -8.77
CA ARG A 110 5.29 7.63 -9.07
C ARG A 110 6.04 6.86 -8.01
N LEU A 111 5.57 5.64 -7.73
CA LEU A 111 6.21 4.70 -6.82
C LEU A 111 6.46 3.41 -7.58
N GLU A 112 7.69 2.92 -7.60
CA GLU A 112 8.01 1.59 -8.13
C GLU A 112 8.24 0.63 -6.97
N ILE A 113 7.60 -0.54 -7.03
CA ILE A 113 7.69 -1.58 -6.00
C ILE A 113 8.26 -2.85 -6.63
N GLU A 114 9.31 -3.39 -6.00
CA GLU A 114 9.88 -4.68 -6.33
C GLU A 114 9.73 -5.63 -5.14
N LEU A 115 9.35 -6.88 -5.40
CA LEU A 115 9.25 -7.93 -4.38
C LEU A 115 10.61 -8.60 -4.22
N LEU A 116 11.25 -8.41 -3.08
CA LEU A 116 12.44 -9.19 -2.74
C LEU A 116 11.95 -10.59 -2.39
N ASN A 117 12.30 -11.58 -3.21
CA ASN A 117 11.78 -12.96 -3.24
C ASN A 117 12.05 -13.81 -1.96
N ARG A 118 12.28 -13.16 -0.81
CA ARG A 118 12.44 -13.77 0.51
C ARG A 118 11.15 -13.56 1.30
N LYS A 119 10.44 -14.66 1.59
CA LYS A 119 9.45 -14.67 2.65
C LYS A 119 10.18 -14.37 3.95
N TYR A 120 9.85 -13.28 4.63
CA TYR A 120 10.49 -12.97 5.91
C TYR A 120 9.97 -14.00 6.92
N PRO A 121 10.84 -14.80 7.56
CA PRO A 121 10.38 -15.73 8.57
C PRO A 121 9.81 -14.93 9.74
N LYS A 122 8.56 -15.22 10.13
CA LYS A 122 8.02 -14.76 11.41
C LYS A 122 8.95 -15.31 12.50
N VAL A 123 9.80 -14.48 13.07
CA VAL A 123 10.61 -14.87 14.21
C VAL A 123 9.63 -15.00 15.37
N SER A 124 9.19 -16.24 15.65
CA SER A 124 8.50 -16.56 16.89
C SER A 124 9.54 -16.42 18.00
N GLY A 125 9.58 -15.25 18.63
CA GLY A 125 10.30 -15.06 19.87
C GLY A 125 9.63 -15.89 20.96
N GLY A 126 10.08 -17.13 21.11
CA GLY A 126 9.48 -18.07 22.03
C GLY A 126 10.32 -19.33 22.26
N HIS A 127 11.48 -19.18 22.92
CA HIS A 127 11.90 -20.17 23.91
C HIS A 127 12.89 -19.55 24.91
N ARG A 128 12.38 -19.21 26.10
CA ARG A 128 13.14 -19.37 27.33
C ARG A 128 12.99 -20.84 27.70
N ASP A 129 14.10 -21.56 27.87
CA ASP A 129 14.41 -22.33 29.08
C ASP A 129 15.52 -23.36 28.83
N GLY A 130 16.47 -23.38 29.77
CA GLY A 130 17.17 -24.57 30.22
C GLY A 130 18.32 -25.09 29.37
N VAL A 131 19.55 -24.79 29.80
CA VAL A 131 20.59 -25.83 29.92
C VAL A 131 21.39 -25.58 31.20
N GLU A 132 21.50 -26.65 31.98
CA GLU A 132 22.25 -26.84 33.23
C GLU A 132 23.68 -26.29 33.20
#